data_AF-A0A521QPA3-F1
#
_entry.id   AF-A0A521QPA3-F1
#
_cell.length_a   1.000
_cell.length_b   1.000
_cell.length_c   1.000
_cell.angle_alpha   90.00
_cell.angle_beta   90.00
_cell.angle_gamma   90.00
#
_symmetry.space_group_name_H-M   'P 1'
#
loop_
_entity.id
_entity.type
_entity.pdbx_description
1 polymer ?
#
loop_
_entity_poly.entity_id
_entity_poly.type
_entity_poly.pdbx_seq_one_letter_code
_entity_poly.pdbx_strand_id
1 'polypeptide(L)'
;MLRHFAKHHQVNQEIVRDYLSTERWYAGIEAALKAGRITRDLRNILRRHCNDTDCVEISARWELGYKPATLREAQAIWKRLISEGLVAAATAGERSAFSKKMSSKWKLTEKGERLRTVRLTRRFDRKKAAQAISAALERAREINACDQSPLYIKRIVQYGSTLDPDAVDFGDVDIWIDFSSRIGALSDDAFSERVEAVAEAAGQRYTGNFINDIPRFFLERQLRKHLRAMSIIGMDTSGLGPVKSGWPHKVIFKGVKPKPLADELGPLPEWLVFKSRRQRDQDGIDDEA
;
A
#
# COMPACT_ATOMS: atom_id res chain seq x y z
N MET A 1 3.71 -10.36 11.56
CA MET A 1 2.92 -11.58 11.84
C MET A 1 1.56 -11.61 11.15
N LEU A 2 0.54 -10.85 11.58
CA LEU A 2 -0.83 -10.95 11.01
C LEU A 2 -0.92 -10.71 9.49
N ARG A 3 -0.07 -9.82 8.93
CA ARG A 3 0.03 -9.65 7.47
C ARG A 3 0.63 -10.85 6.74
N HIS A 4 1.51 -11.60 7.39
CA HIS A 4 2.05 -12.84 6.83
C HIS A 4 0.93 -13.88 6.72
N PHE A 5 0.06 -13.98 7.74
CA PHE A 5 -1.10 -14.87 7.73
C PHE A 5 -2.08 -14.58 6.58
N ALA A 6 -2.18 -13.34 6.12
CA ALA A 6 -3.01 -12.94 5.00
C ALA A 6 -2.64 -13.60 3.65
N LYS A 7 -1.40 -14.07 3.52
CA LYS A 7 -0.94 -14.80 2.33
C LYS A 7 -1.45 -16.24 2.32
N HIS A 8 -1.97 -16.71 3.45
CA HIS A 8 -2.45 -18.07 3.61
C HIS A 8 -3.97 -18.04 3.73
N HIS A 9 -4.63 -18.98 3.04
CA HIS A 9 -6.08 -19.17 3.14
C HIS A 9 -6.52 -19.73 4.51
N GLN A 10 -5.58 -20.07 5.37
CA GLN A 10 -5.78 -20.65 6.69
C GLN A 10 -4.89 -19.93 7.70
N VAL A 11 -5.26 -19.95 8.98
CA VAL A 11 -4.43 -19.45 10.08
C VAL A 11 -4.38 -20.56 11.12
N ASN A 12 -3.20 -21.12 11.36
CA ASN A 12 -3.00 -22.25 12.28
C ASN A 12 -1.60 -22.20 12.92
N GLN A 13 -1.31 -23.14 13.81
CA GLN A 13 -0.03 -23.21 14.54
C GLN A 13 1.18 -23.43 13.62
N GLU A 14 1.01 -24.14 12.50
CA GLU A 14 2.09 -24.36 11.54
C GLU A 14 2.48 -23.06 10.83
N ILE A 15 1.50 -22.25 10.44
CA ILE A 15 1.76 -20.93 9.84
C ILE A 15 2.42 -19.98 10.84
N VAL A 16 2.08 -20.08 12.13
CA VAL A 16 2.80 -19.33 13.17
C VAL A 16 4.26 -19.80 13.26
N ARG A 17 4.50 -21.11 13.22
CA ARG A 17 5.85 -21.68 13.21
C ARG A 17 6.65 -21.21 12.01
N ASP A 18 6.09 -21.32 10.81
CA ASP A 18 6.74 -20.95 9.55
C ASP A 18 7.07 -19.45 9.52
N TYR A 19 6.16 -18.61 10.04
CA TYR A 19 6.43 -17.19 10.24
C TYR A 19 7.63 -16.95 11.17
N LEU A 20 7.64 -17.59 12.34
CA LEU A 20 8.72 -17.42 13.33
C LEU A 20 10.07 -17.93 12.79
N SER A 21 10.06 -19.06 12.08
CA SER A 21 11.23 -19.60 11.36
C SER A 21 11.74 -18.58 10.33
N THR A 22 10.87 -18.03 9.50
CA THR A 22 11.24 -17.02 8.49
C THR A 22 11.86 -15.77 9.13
N GLU A 23 11.29 -15.26 10.22
CA GLU A 23 11.83 -14.08 10.92
C GLU A 23 13.21 -14.37 11.54
N ARG A 24 13.42 -15.57 12.10
CA ARG A 24 14.74 -15.99 12.63
C ARG A 24 15.77 -16.11 11.52
N TRP A 25 15.39 -16.65 10.37
CA TRP A 25 16.24 -16.74 9.19
C TRP A 25 16.69 -15.34 8.74
N TYR A 26 15.75 -14.41 8.60
CA TYR A 26 16.06 -13.03 8.24
C TYR A 26 16.94 -12.34 9.27
N ALA A 27 16.69 -12.54 10.56
CA ALA A 27 17.55 -11.99 11.62
C ALA A 27 19.00 -12.50 11.52
N GLY A 28 19.20 -13.80 11.24
CA GLY A 28 20.52 -14.39 11.03
C GLY A 28 21.26 -13.79 9.83
N ILE A 29 20.56 -13.62 8.71
CA ILE A 29 21.11 -12.97 7.51
C ILE A 29 21.53 -11.52 7.81
N GLU A 30 20.66 -10.73 8.44
CA GLU A 30 20.98 -9.32 8.75
C GLU A 30 22.15 -9.21 9.74
N ALA A 31 22.24 -10.11 10.72
CA ALA A 31 23.37 -10.18 11.64
C ALA A 31 24.68 -10.52 10.92
N ALA A 32 24.65 -11.46 9.97
CA ALA A 32 25.81 -11.81 9.15
C ALA A 32 26.26 -10.66 8.24
N LEU A 33 25.31 -9.94 7.63
CA LEU A 33 25.58 -8.75 6.84
C LEU A 33 26.25 -7.66 7.68
N LYS A 34 25.70 -7.38 8.87
CA LYS A 34 26.26 -6.39 9.81
C LYS A 34 27.66 -6.78 10.29
N ALA A 35 27.93 -8.06 10.44
CA ALA A 35 29.25 -8.59 10.79
C ALA A 35 30.23 -8.65 9.60
N GLY A 36 29.83 -8.23 8.40
CA GLY A 36 30.67 -8.28 7.20
C GLY A 36 30.92 -9.68 6.64
N ARG A 37 30.19 -10.71 7.12
CA ARG A 37 30.36 -12.11 6.69
C ARG A 37 29.69 -12.43 5.36
N ILE A 38 28.72 -11.61 4.94
CA ILE A 38 28.04 -11.73 3.66
C ILE A 38 27.90 -10.37 2.99
N THR A 39 27.79 -10.35 1.67
CA THR A 39 27.53 -9.13 0.90
C THR A 39 26.04 -8.79 0.84
N ARG A 40 25.72 -7.54 0.46
CA ARG A 40 24.34 -7.08 0.26
C ARG A 40 23.61 -7.89 -0.83
N ASP A 41 24.31 -8.26 -1.89
CA ASP A 41 23.74 -9.05 -2.98
C ASP A 41 23.39 -10.45 -2.53
N LEU A 42 24.30 -11.09 -1.79
CA LEU A 42 24.05 -12.40 -1.24
C LEU A 42 22.90 -12.38 -0.22
N ARG A 43 22.83 -11.35 0.63
CA ARG A 43 21.67 -11.13 1.52
C ARG A 43 20.36 -11.08 0.74
N ASN A 44 20.33 -10.43 -0.42
CA ASN A 44 19.12 -10.36 -1.25
C ASN A 44 18.75 -11.71 -1.88
N ILE A 45 19.74 -12.51 -2.29
CA ILE A 45 19.54 -13.87 -2.81
C ILE A 45 18.98 -14.79 -1.73
N LEU A 46 19.62 -14.81 -0.55
CA LEU A 46 19.22 -15.66 0.59
C LEU A 46 17.81 -15.35 1.11
N ARG A 47 17.36 -14.08 1.00
CA ARG A 47 15.99 -13.69 1.37
C ARG A 47 14.93 -14.14 0.36
N ARG A 48 15.30 -14.45 -0.88
CA ARG A 48 14.38 -14.84 -1.97
C ARG A 48 14.21 -16.35 -2.13
N HIS A 49 15.22 -17.14 -1.79
CA HIS A 49 15.32 -18.55 -2.22
C HIS A 49 15.63 -19.53 -1.08
N CYS A 50 14.84 -19.51 0.01
CA CYS A 50 15.06 -20.47 1.09
C CYS A 50 13.75 -21.13 1.52
N ASN A 51 13.67 -22.45 1.40
CA ASN A 51 12.73 -23.27 2.19
C ASN A 51 13.43 -23.70 3.50
N ASP A 52 12.68 -24.20 4.48
CA ASP A 52 13.22 -24.48 5.83
C ASP A 52 14.42 -25.46 5.83
N THR A 53 14.42 -26.45 4.92
CA THR A 53 15.50 -27.44 4.79
C THR A 53 16.79 -26.79 4.31
N ASP A 54 16.70 -25.95 3.27
CA ASP A 54 17.84 -25.21 2.72
C ASP A 54 18.42 -24.23 3.77
N CYS A 55 17.56 -23.62 4.60
CA CYS A 55 17.99 -22.63 5.58
C CYS A 55 18.86 -23.23 6.68
N VAL A 56 18.62 -24.48 7.09
CA VAL A 56 19.45 -25.16 8.10
C VAL A 56 20.85 -25.44 7.54
N GLU A 57 20.92 -25.99 6.33
CA GLU A 57 22.20 -26.32 5.69
C GLU A 57 23.02 -25.06 5.39
N ILE A 58 22.38 -24.04 4.80
CA ILE A 58 23.05 -22.76 4.51
C ILE A 58 23.49 -22.10 5.81
N SER A 59 22.67 -22.13 6.86
CA SER A 59 23.07 -21.57 8.15
C SER A 59 24.26 -22.29 8.76
N ALA A 60 24.38 -23.61 8.61
CA ALA A 60 25.52 -24.36 9.12
C ALA A 60 26.79 -23.97 8.35
N ARG A 61 26.70 -23.90 7.02
CA ARG A 61 27.84 -23.55 6.15
C ARG A 61 28.32 -22.11 6.31
N TRP A 62 27.43 -21.19 6.65
CA TRP A 62 27.71 -19.74 6.75
C TRP A 62 27.64 -19.21 8.18
N GLU A 63 27.53 -20.12 9.16
CA GLU A 63 27.44 -19.80 10.60
C GLU A 63 26.37 -18.75 10.94
N LEU A 64 25.22 -18.81 10.29
CA LEU A 64 24.16 -17.79 10.41
C LEU A 64 23.36 -17.92 11.72
N GLY A 65 23.59 -18.97 12.51
CA GLY A 65 22.92 -19.19 13.80
C GLY A 65 21.42 -19.46 13.68
N TYR A 66 20.92 -19.86 12.51
CA TYR A 66 19.53 -20.18 12.28
C TYR A 66 19.11 -21.40 13.09
N LYS A 67 18.00 -21.25 13.82
CA LYS A 67 17.30 -22.34 14.49
C LYS A 67 15.81 -22.18 14.18
N PRO A 68 15.19 -23.12 13.44
CA PRO A 68 13.77 -23.02 13.12
C PRO A 68 12.92 -22.95 14.40
N ALA A 69 11.76 -22.33 14.31
CA ALA A 69 10.84 -22.26 15.42
C ALA A 69 10.29 -23.65 15.75
N THR A 70 10.18 -23.96 17.03
CA THR A 70 9.57 -25.21 17.49
C THR A 70 8.06 -25.10 17.48
N LEU A 71 7.37 -26.24 17.38
CA LEU A 71 5.91 -26.28 17.49
C LEU A 71 5.43 -25.75 18.85
N ARG A 72 6.19 -25.97 19.92
CA ARG A 72 5.87 -25.47 21.28
C ARG A 72 5.87 -23.95 21.34
N GLU A 73 6.85 -23.29 20.73
CA GLU A 73 6.92 -21.83 20.63
C GLU A 73 5.73 -21.30 19.81
N ALA A 74 5.46 -21.93 18.66
CA ALA A 74 4.33 -21.56 17.82
C ALA A 74 2.98 -21.73 18.55
N GLN A 75 2.82 -22.79 19.34
CA GLN A 75 1.64 -23.03 20.18
C GLN A 75 1.46 -21.96 21.26
N ALA A 76 2.54 -21.49 21.89
CA ALA A 76 2.46 -20.42 22.87
C ALA A 76 1.95 -19.11 22.25
N ILE A 77 2.48 -18.74 21.08
CA ILE A 77 2.01 -17.57 20.32
C ILE A 77 0.57 -17.78 19.84
N TRP A 78 0.22 -18.98 19.37
CA TRP A 78 -1.13 -19.33 18.94
C TRP A 78 -2.16 -19.13 20.06
N LYS A 79 -1.87 -19.64 21.26
CA LYS A 79 -2.73 -19.44 22.44
C LYS A 79 -2.91 -17.96 22.75
N ARG A 80 -1.85 -17.16 22.63
CA ARG A 80 -1.94 -15.70 22.83
C ARG A 80 -2.85 -15.04 21.79
N LEU A 81 -2.69 -15.36 20.52
CA LEU A 81 -3.54 -14.82 19.44
C LEU A 81 -5.02 -15.11 19.67
N ILE A 82 -5.36 -16.31 20.18
CA ILE A 82 -6.73 -16.67 20.57
C ILE A 82 -7.16 -15.86 21.80
N SER A 83 -6.36 -15.83 22.87
CA SER A 83 -6.73 -15.15 24.13
C SER A 83 -6.88 -13.63 23.96
N GLU A 84 -6.13 -13.03 23.05
CA GLU A 84 -6.20 -11.60 22.73
C GLU A 84 -7.36 -11.29 21.77
N GLY A 85 -8.12 -12.31 21.34
CA GLY A 85 -9.26 -12.18 20.46
C GLY A 85 -8.88 -11.75 19.04
N LEU A 86 -7.68 -12.12 18.56
CA LEU A 86 -7.19 -11.80 17.21
C LEU A 86 -7.57 -12.86 16.18
N VAL A 87 -7.78 -14.10 16.65
CA VAL A 87 -8.15 -15.26 15.85
C VAL A 87 -9.31 -15.97 16.53
N ALA A 88 -10.31 -16.42 15.75
CA ALA A 88 -11.48 -17.14 16.24
C ALA A 88 -11.84 -18.32 15.32
N ALA A 89 -12.59 -19.27 15.84
CA ALA A 89 -13.05 -20.40 15.04
C ALA A 89 -14.01 -19.92 13.94
N ALA A 90 -13.89 -20.44 12.72
CA ALA A 90 -14.79 -20.10 11.63
C ALA A 90 -16.16 -20.78 11.83
N THR A 91 -17.25 -20.00 11.78
CA THR A 91 -18.60 -20.55 11.92
C THR A 91 -19.04 -21.29 10.65
N ALA A 92 -20.01 -22.20 10.75
CA ALA A 92 -20.43 -23.07 9.64
C ALA A 92 -20.99 -22.31 8.42
N GLY A 93 -21.55 -21.12 8.63
CA GLY A 93 -22.18 -20.29 7.58
C GLY A 93 -21.22 -19.35 6.84
N GLU A 94 -20.00 -19.15 7.35
CA GLU A 94 -18.99 -18.26 6.74
C GLU A 94 -18.00 -19.02 5.85
N ARG A 95 -18.28 -20.30 5.59
CA ARG A 95 -17.47 -21.18 4.77
C ARG A 95 -17.79 -20.94 3.29
N SER A 96 -16.85 -20.41 2.54
CA SER A 96 -16.99 -20.38 1.08
C SER A 96 -17.07 -21.81 0.52
N ALA A 97 -17.64 -22.00 -0.67
CA ALA A 97 -17.66 -23.31 -1.34
C ALA A 97 -16.25 -23.90 -1.50
N PHE A 98 -15.23 -23.05 -1.61
CA PHE A 98 -13.81 -23.41 -1.62
C PHE A 98 -13.29 -23.86 -0.23
N SER A 99 -13.84 -23.29 0.85
CA SER A 99 -13.50 -23.60 2.24
C SER A 99 -14.18 -24.86 2.80
N LYS A 100 -15.16 -25.45 2.11
CA LYS A 100 -15.69 -26.78 2.47
C LYS A 100 -14.68 -27.90 2.22
N LYS A 101 -13.78 -27.73 1.25
CA LYS A 101 -12.79 -28.74 0.84
C LYS A 101 -11.50 -28.70 1.68
N MET A 102 -11.21 -27.56 2.30
CA MET A 102 -10.09 -27.37 3.21
C MET A 102 -10.61 -27.00 4.60
N SER A 103 -10.34 -27.85 5.60
CA SER A 103 -10.79 -27.81 7.00
C SER A 103 -10.36 -26.53 7.77
N SER A 104 -10.77 -25.37 7.27
CA SER A 104 -10.47 -24.04 7.77
C SER A 104 -11.24 -23.80 9.07
N LYS A 105 -10.67 -24.26 10.18
CA LYS A 105 -11.27 -24.15 11.52
C LYS A 105 -11.10 -22.77 12.15
N TRP A 106 -10.23 -21.89 11.63
CA TRP A 106 -9.87 -20.62 12.28
C TRP A 106 -9.67 -19.47 11.27
N LYS A 107 -10.09 -18.26 11.65
CA LYS A 107 -9.98 -17.01 10.88
C LYS A 107 -9.55 -15.84 11.76
N LEU A 108 -9.07 -14.74 11.17
CA LEU A 108 -8.88 -13.49 11.89
C LEU A 108 -10.24 -12.94 12.34
N THR A 109 -10.27 -12.37 13.54
CA THR A 109 -11.41 -11.57 14.03
C THR A 109 -11.35 -10.17 13.42
N GLU A 110 -12.39 -9.36 13.63
CA GLU A 110 -12.36 -7.94 13.23
C GLU A 110 -11.17 -7.19 13.86
N LYS A 111 -10.88 -7.46 15.14
CA LYS A 111 -9.69 -6.92 15.83
C LYS A 111 -8.39 -7.36 15.16
N GLY A 112 -8.29 -8.64 14.79
CA GLY A 112 -7.16 -9.19 14.03
C GLY A 112 -7.02 -8.55 12.65
N GLU A 113 -8.13 -8.31 11.96
CA GLU A 113 -8.17 -7.63 10.66
C GLU A 113 -7.73 -6.16 10.76
N ARG A 114 -8.18 -5.43 11.79
CA ARG A 114 -7.71 -4.05 12.04
C ARG A 114 -6.21 -4.03 12.30
N LEU A 115 -5.69 -4.90 13.16
CA LEU A 115 -4.25 -4.96 13.43
C LEU A 115 -3.41 -5.45 12.24
N ARG A 116 -4.00 -6.24 11.35
CA ARG A 116 -3.38 -6.64 10.09
C ARG A 116 -3.14 -5.42 9.18
N THR A 117 -4.14 -4.54 9.07
CA THR A 117 -4.10 -3.38 8.17
C THR A 117 -3.32 -2.20 8.74
N VAL A 118 -3.19 -2.08 10.06
CA VAL A 118 -2.39 -1.03 10.72
C VAL A 118 -0.96 -1.04 10.16
N ARG A 119 -0.58 0.07 9.49
CA ARG A 119 0.82 0.35 9.17
C ARG A 119 1.54 0.72 10.46
N LEU A 120 2.56 -0.07 10.84
CA LEU A 120 3.52 0.32 11.88
C LEU A 120 4.48 1.39 11.32
N THR A 121 3.93 2.45 10.73
CA THR A 121 4.68 3.66 10.39
C THR A 121 5.03 4.36 11.69
N ARG A 122 6.21 5.00 11.73
CA ARG A 122 6.60 5.84 12.87
C ARG A 122 5.52 6.90 13.04
N ARG A 123 4.92 6.96 14.23
CA ARG A 123 3.95 8.00 14.58
C ARG A 123 4.57 9.37 14.33
N PHE A 124 3.78 10.30 13.81
CA PHE A 124 4.22 11.67 13.52
C PHE A 124 3.31 12.68 14.21
N ASP A 125 3.86 13.87 14.50
CA ASP A 125 3.14 14.94 15.18
C ASP A 125 2.15 15.67 14.25
N ARG A 126 1.36 16.56 14.83
CA ARG A 126 0.38 17.38 14.10
C ARG A 126 1.01 18.29 13.04
N LYS A 127 2.24 18.76 13.26
CA LYS A 127 2.96 19.61 12.31
C LYS A 127 3.28 18.83 11.04
N LYS A 128 3.76 17.59 11.16
CA LYS A 128 4.00 16.68 10.03
C LYS A 128 2.69 16.29 9.34
N ALA A 129 1.60 16.10 10.09
CA ALA A 129 0.28 15.87 9.51
C ALA A 129 -0.15 17.05 8.62
N ALA A 130 -0.02 18.28 9.14
CA ALA A 130 -0.35 19.49 8.40
C ALA A 130 0.54 19.67 7.15
N GLN A 131 1.83 19.37 7.24
CA GLN A 131 2.74 19.38 6.08
C GLN A 131 2.32 18.38 5.01
N ALA A 132 1.96 17.15 5.39
CA ALA A 132 1.48 16.14 4.47
C ALA A 132 0.18 16.57 3.77
N ILE A 133 -0.77 17.13 4.53
CA ILE A 133 -2.01 17.71 3.98
C ILE A 133 -1.68 18.83 3.01
N SER A 134 -0.81 19.78 3.39
CA SER A 134 -0.43 20.89 2.52
C SER A 134 0.18 20.41 1.21
N ALA A 135 1.11 19.44 1.26
CA ALA A 135 1.72 18.86 0.07
C ALA A 135 0.68 18.17 -0.84
N ALA A 136 -0.31 17.49 -0.25
CA ALA A 136 -1.42 16.89 -1.01
C ALA A 136 -2.27 17.94 -1.71
N LEU A 137 -2.57 19.05 -1.02
CA LEU A 137 -3.36 20.14 -1.57
C LEU A 137 -2.62 20.86 -2.70
N GLU A 138 -1.32 21.14 -2.55
CA GLU A 138 -0.50 21.70 -3.64
C GLU A 138 -0.49 20.79 -4.85
N ARG A 139 -0.26 19.48 -4.65
CA ARG A 139 -0.29 18.51 -5.74
C ARG A 139 -1.66 18.46 -6.43
N ALA A 140 -2.74 18.56 -5.67
CA ALA A 140 -4.08 18.60 -6.24
C ALA A 140 -4.29 19.84 -7.11
N ARG A 141 -3.74 21.00 -6.72
CA ARG A 141 -3.75 22.22 -7.53
C ARG A 141 -2.90 22.07 -8.79
N GLU A 142 -1.71 21.49 -8.71
CA GLU A 142 -0.85 21.22 -9.87
C GLU A 142 -1.55 20.31 -10.88
N ILE A 143 -2.20 19.23 -10.41
CA ILE A 143 -3.01 18.34 -11.26
C ILE A 143 -4.17 19.12 -11.89
N ASN A 144 -4.86 19.96 -11.12
CA ASN A 144 -5.97 20.77 -11.61
C ASN A 144 -5.54 21.91 -12.54
N ALA A 145 -4.30 22.38 -12.48
CA ALA A 145 -3.74 23.38 -13.38
C ALA A 145 -3.11 22.76 -14.66
N CYS A 146 -2.89 21.45 -14.68
CA CYS A 146 -2.30 20.78 -15.83
C CYS A 146 -3.34 20.53 -16.93
N ASP A 147 -3.24 21.30 -18.01
CA ASP A 147 -4.14 21.19 -19.18
C ASP A 147 -3.95 19.90 -19.99
N GLN A 148 -2.87 19.16 -19.72
CA GLN A 148 -2.61 17.85 -20.31
C GLN A 148 -3.14 16.69 -19.46
N SER A 149 -3.58 16.96 -18.22
CA SER A 149 -4.09 15.92 -17.33
C SER A 149 -5.52 15.53 -17.74
N PRO A 150 -5.79 14.27 -18.10
CA PRO A 150 -7.13 13.86 -18.53
C PRO A 150 -8.16 13.87 -17.40
N LEU A 151 -7.69 14.02 -16.17
CA LEU A 151 -8.48 14.03 -14.94
C LEU A 151 -8.32 15.36 -14.21
N TYR A 152 -9.30 15.65 -13.37
CA TYR A 152 -9.19 16.68 -12.35
C TYR A 152 -9.78 16.19 -11.03
N ILE A 153 -9.23 16.70 -9.94
CA ILE A 153 -9.72 16.44 -8.59
C ILE A 153 -10.86 17.39 -8.30
N LYS A 154 -12.06 16.85 -8.09
CA LYS A 154 -13.25 17.61 -7.67
C LYS A 154 -13.17 17.99 -6.20
N ARG A 155 -12.75 17.06 -5.35
CA ARG A 155 -12.80 17.25 -3.90
C ARG A 155 -11.84 16.29 -3.19
N ILE A 156 -11.26 16.76 -2.09
CA ILE A 156 -10.52 15.91 -1.14
C ILE A 156 -11.17 16.05 0.23
N VAL A 157 -11.42 14.91 0.86
CA VAL A 157 -12.05 14.82 2.18
C VAL A 157 -11.09 14.12 3.14
N GLN A 158 -10.80 14.76 4.27
CA GLN A 158 -9.99 14.22 5.36
C GLN A 158 -10.85 13.42 6.33
N TYR A 159 -10.29 12.34 6.87
CA TYR A 159 -10.89 11.42 7.82
C TYR A 159 -9.96 11.09 9.00
N GLY A 160 -10.50 10.30 9.92
CA GLY A 160 -9.71 9.54 10.88
C GLY A 160 -9.14 10.37 12.02
N SER A 161 -8.13 9.82 12.67
CA SER A 161 -7.53 10.35 13.90
C SER A 161 -7.01 11.79 13.77
N THR A 162 -6.67 12.23 12.55
CA THR A 162 -6.18 13.59 12.31
C THR A 162 -7.22 14.71 12.51
N LEU A 163 -8.50 14.36 12.61
CA LEU A 163 -9.59 15.28 12.94
C LEU A 163 -9.83 15.43 14.44
N ASP A 164 -9.27 14.53 15.26
CA ASP A 164 -9.39 14.59 16.71
C ASP A 164 -8.51 15.74 17.25
N PRO A 165 -9.07 16.73 17.97
CA PRO A 165 -8.30 17.82 18.56
C PRO A 165 -7.35 17.35 19.67
N ASP A 166 -7.67 16.26 20.36
CA ASP A 166 -6.93 15.76 21.53
C ASP A 166 -5.81 14.80 21.15
N ALA A 167 -5.77 14.33 19.90
CA ALA A 167 -4.71 13.47 19.39
C ALA A 167 -3.37 14.23 19.29
N VAL A 168 -2.32 13.64 19.88
CA VAL A 168 -0.95 14.21 19.90
C VAL A 168 -0.04 13.62 18.82
N ASP A 169 -0.34 12.41 18.35
CA ASP A 169 0.41 11.73 17.29
C ASP A 169 -0.50 10.93 16.33
N PHE A 170 -0.01 10.67 15.11
CA PHE A 170 -0.77 10.08 14.01
C PHE A 170 0.01 8.97 13.32
N GLY A 171 -0.67 7.91 12.89
CA GLY A 171 -0.07 6.82 12.12
C GLY A 171 0.01 7.14 10.61
N ASP A 172 -1.00 7.85 10.12
CA ASP A 172 -1.22 8.31 8.76
C ASP A 172 -2.28 9.43 8.73
N VAL A 173 -2.35 10.13 7.59
CA VAL A 173 -3.44 11.05 7.26
C VAL A 173 -4.39 10.34 6.31
N ASP A 174 -5.59 10.08 6.77
CA ASP A 174 -6.65 9.42 6.00
C ASP A 174 -7.37 10.42 5.10
N ILE A 175 -7.39 10.16 3.79
CA ILE A 175 -8.12 10.98 2.82
C ILE A 175 -8.95 10.15 1.84
N TRP A 176 -10.01 10.79 1.33
CA TRP A 176 -10.77 10.36 0.16
C TRP A 176 -10.64 11.38 -0.96
N ILE A 177 -10.55 10.91 -2.20
CA ILE A 177 -10.41 11.76 -3.39
C ILE A 177 -11.55 11.49 -4.35
N ASP A 178 -12.32 12.54 -4.62
CA ASP A 178 -13.35 12.58 -5.65
C ASP A 178 -12.75 13.26 -6.88
N PHE A 179 -12.79 12.59 -8.02
CA PHE A 179 -12.16 13.05 -9.25
C PHE A 179 -13.09 12.84 -10.45
N SER A 180 -12.76 13.45 -11.58
CA SER A 180 -13.57 13.31 -12.78
C SER A 180 -12.77 13.59 -14.03
N SER A 181 -13.35 13.19 -15.16
CA SER A 181 -12.80 13.44 -16.48
C SER A 181 -12.88 14.92 -16.84
N ARG A 182 -11.81 15.44 -17.43
CA ARG A 182 -11.82 16.75 -18.11
C ARG A 182 -12.39 16.68 -19.51
N ILE A 183 -12.48 15.47 -20.03
CA ILE A 183 -12.98 15.22 -21.36
C ILE A 183 -14.49 15.43 -21.32
N GLY A 184 -14.98 16.30 -22.20
CA GLY A 184 -16.42 16.56 -22.38
C GLY A 184 -17.13 15.38 -23.02
N ALA A 185 -17.89 15.62 -24.08
CA ALA A 185 -18.63 14.59 -24.81
C ALA A 185 -17.76 13.74 -25.76
N LEU A 186 -16.56 13.30 -25.35
CA LEU A 186 -15.88 12.22 -26.06
C LEU A 186 -16.46 10.87 -25.62
N SER A 187 -16.38 9.87 -26.50
CA SER A 187 -16.72 8.49 -26.17
C SER A 187 -15.77 7.92 -25.10
N ASP A 188 -16.22 6.90 -24.38
CA ASP A 188 -15.42 6.17 -23.38
C ASP A 188 -14.10 5.64 -23.98
N ASP A 189 -14.09 5.33 -25.28
CA ASP A 189 -12.90 4.88 -26.01
C ASP A 189 -11.84 5.98 -26.14
N ALA A 190 -12.23 7.17 -26.60
CA ALA A 190 -11.31 8.31 -26.75
C ALA A 190 -10.79 8.81 -25.39
N PHE A 191 -11.59 8.67 -24.32
CA PHE A 191 -11.11 8.90 -22.96
C PHE A 191 -10.04 7.89 -22.54
N SER A 192 -10.25 6.61 -22.82
CA SER A 192 -9.31 5.54 -22.50
C SER A 192 -7.99 5.72 -23.26
N GLU A 193 -8.05 5.98 -24.57
CA GLU A 193 -6.88 6.26 -25.41
C GLU A 193 -6.07 7.47 -24.90
N ARG A 194 -6.74 8.55 -24.49
CA ARG A 194 -6.04 9.73 -23.96
C ARG A 194 -5.35 9.43 -22.63
N VAL A 195 -6.00 8.67 -21.75
CA VAL A 195 -5.40 8.26 -20.47
C VAL A 195 -4.19 7.36 -20.71
N GLU A 196 -4.28 6.43 -21.66
CA GLU A 196 -3.16 5.57 -22.06
C GLU A 196 -2.01 6.37 -22.67
N ALA A 197 -2.29 7.29 -23.59
CA ALA A 197 -1.27 8.14 -24.20
C ALA A 197 -0.54 9.01 -23.17
N VAL A 198 -1.27 9.61 -22.22
CA VAL A 198 -0.67 10.40 -21.13
C VAL A 198 0.13 9.50 -20.19
N ALA A 199 -0.35 8.29 -19.90
CA ALA A 199 0.37 7.32 -19.08
C ALA A 199 1.67 6.86 -19.75
N GLU A 200 1.63 6.53 -21.04
CA GLU A 200 2.80 6.11 -21.81
C GLU A 200 3.82 7.24 -21.94
N ALA A 201 3.38 8.45 -22.28
CA ALA A 201 4.23 9.64 -22.31
C ALA A 201 4.80 9.96 -20.92
N ALA A 202 4.07 9.63 -19.85
CA ALA A 202 4.56 9.68 -18.49
C ALA A 202 5.45 8.49 -18.10
N GLY A 203 5.86 7.61 -19.03
CA GLY A 203 6.72 6.46 -18.77
C GLY A 203 6.06 5.35 -17.96
N GLN A 204 4.72 5.29 -17.94
CA GLN A 204 3.94 4.30 -17.22
C GLN A 204 3.41 3.25 -18.19
N ARG A 205 3.62 1.97 -17.88
CA ARG A 205 3.04 0.85 -18.62
C ARG A 205 2.07 0.12 -17.71
N TYR A 206 0.82 0.02 -18.14
CA TYR A 206 -0.20 -0.80 -17.49
C TYR A 206 -0.28 -2.12 -18.25
N THR A 207 -0.04 -3.24 -17.55
CA THR A 207 -0.16 -4.58 -18.14
C THR A 207 -1.45 -5.23 -17.64
N GLY A 208 -2.41 -5.53 -18.54
CA GLY A 208 -3.59 -6.36 -18.26
C GLY A 208 -4.96 -5.70 -18.47
N ASN A 209 -6.03 -6.45 -18.20
CA ASN A 209 -7.45 -6.13 -18.45
C ASN A 209 -8.07 -5.04 -17.53
N PHE A 210 -7.28 -4.12 -16.97
CA PHE A 210 -7.72 -3.12 -15.99
C PHE A 210 -7.94 -1.73 -16.60
N ILE A 211 -8.34 -1.65 -17.89
CA ILE A 211 -8.50 -0.38 -18.63
C ILE A 211 -9.38 0.61 -17.85
N ASN A 212 -10.48 0.13 -17.25
CA ASN A 212 -11.39 0.95 -16.46
C ASN A 212 -10.79 1.51 -15.15
N ASP A 213 -9.72 0.90 -14.62
CA ASP A 213 -9.02 1.34 -13.42
C ASP A 213 -7.79 2.23 -13.73
N ILE A 214 -7.35 2.32 -14.99
CA ILE A 214 -6.20 3.13 -15.39
C ILE A 214 -6.32 4.58 -14.88
N PRO A 215 -7.47 5.27 -15.01
CA PRO A 215 -7.62 6.63 -14.51
C PRO A 215 -7.35 6.76 -13.01
N ARG A 216 -7.87 5.81 -12.23
CA ARG A 216 -7.69 5.75 -10.78
C ARG A 216 -6.22 5.50 -10.44
N PHE A 217 -5.59 4.51 -11.07
CA PHE A 217 -4.18 4.18 -10.82
C PHE A 217 -3.24 5.32 -11.22
N PHE A 218 -3.53 6.00 -12.34
CA PHE A 218 -2.78 7.16 -12.78
C PHE A 218 -2.82 8.25 -11.72
N LEU A 219 -4.02 8.67 -11.31
CA LEU A 219 -4.19 9.73 -10.31
C LEU A 219 -3.58 9.35 -8.96
N GLU A 220 -3.85 8.12 -8.51
CA GLU A 220 -3.31 7.58 -7.27
C GLU A 220 -1.77 7.58 -7.25
N ARG A 221 -1.14 7.28 -8.39
CA ARG A 221 0.33 7.26 -8.50
C ARG A 221 0.93 8.65 -8.53
N GLN A 222 0.26 9.63 -9.14
CA GLN A 222 0.70 11.04 -9.10
C GLN A 222 0.59 11.62 -7.70
N LEU A 223 -0.41 11.20 -6.93
CA LEU A 223 -0.59 11.61 -5.54
C LEU A 223 0.40 10.88 -4.62
N ARG A 224 0.56 9.56 -4.73
CA ARG A 224 1.37 8.76 -3.79
C ARG A 224 2.86 9.12 -3.74
N LYS A 225 3.44 9.70 -4.80
CA LYS A 225 4.88 10.09 -4.82
C LYS A 225 5.25 11.03 -3.66
N HIS A 226 4.33 11.88 -3.21
CA HIS A 226 4.59 12.91 -2.18
C HIS A 226 3.88 12.64 -0.85
N LEU A 227 3.19 11.50 -0.72
CA LEU A 227 2.19 11.27 0.32
C LEU A 227 2.52 10.03 1.18
N ARG A 228 3.80 9.82 1.51
CA ARG A 228 4.27 8.68 2.33
C ARG A 228 3.59 8.62 3.70
N ALA A 229 3.17 9.77 4.24
CA ALA A 229 2.45 9.90 5.50
C ALA A 229 0.91 9.84 5.33
N MET A 230 0.39 9.60 4.12
CA MET A 230 -1.06 9.56 3.88
C MET A 230 -1.55 8.18 3.43
N SER A 231 -2.81 7.94 3.77
CA SER A 231 -3.60 6.80 3.38
C SER A 231 -4.76 7.29 2.52
N ILE A 232 -4.81 6.84 1.26
CA ILE A 232 -5.97 7.06 0.40
C ILE A 232 -6.94 5.91 0.71
N ILE A 233 -7.99 6.21 1.48
CA ILE A 233 -9.01 5.21 1.89
C ILE A 233 -9.88 4.80 0.70
N GLY A 234 -10.11 5.73 -0.23
CA GLY A 234 -10.82 5.45 -1.47
C GLY A 234 -10.76 6.60 -2.45
N MET A 235 -11.10 6.29 -3.70
CA MET A 235 -11.07 7.21 -4.81
C MET A 235 -12.15 6.82 -5.82
N ASP A 236 -13.04 7.76 -6.16
CA ASP A 236 -14.17 7.49 -7.05
C ASP A 236 -14.56 8.69 -7.92
N THR A 237 -15.39 8.41 -8.93
CA THR A 237 -15.93 9.41 -9.88
C THR A 237 -17.36 9.84 -9.56
N SER A 238 -18.04 9.05 -8.71
CA SER A 238 -19.48 9.17 -8.44
C SER A 238 -19.84 10.31 -7.48
N GLY A 239 -18.85 10.87 -6.77
CA GLY A 239 -19.06 11.83 -5.69
C GLY A 239 -19.80 11.26 -4.46
N LEU A 240 -20.11 9.95 -4.49
CA LEU A 240 -20.76 9.19 -3.42
C LEU A 240 -19.77 8.60 -2.41
N GLY A 241 -18.49 8.98 -2.48
CA GLY A 241 -17.55 8.83 -1.36
C GLY A 241 -18.17 9.29 -0.02
N PRO A 242 -17.53 9.03 1.14
CA PRO A 242 -18.15 8.56 2.39
C PRO A 242 -19.14 9.48 3.12
N VAL A 243 -19.65 10.53 2.49
CA VAL A 243 -20.90 11.22 2.87
C VAL A 243 -22.01 10.20 3.20
N LYS A 244 -21.98 9.00 2.60
CA LYS A 244 -22.71 7.82 3.08
C LYS A 244 -21.99 7.12 4.27
N SER A 245 -22.10 7.69 5.47
CA SER A 245 -22.04 7.04 6.81
C SER A 245 -21.34 7.94 7.85
N GLY A 246 -21.87 7.98 9.08
CA GLY A 246 -21.59 8.97 10.14
C GLY A 246 -20.18 8.99 10.76
N TRP A 247 -19.13 8.92 9.95
CA TRP A 247 -17.75 9.13 10.36
C TRP A 247 -17.40 10.63 10.32
N PRO A 248 -16.69 11.16 11.34
CA PRO A 248 -16.16 12.52 11.30
C PRO A 248 -15.32 12.73 10.04
N HIS A 249 -15.63 13.78 9.29
CA HIS A 249 -14.95 14.11 8.05
C HIS A 249 -14.90 15.61 7.81
N LYS A 250 -13.89 16.07 7.07
CA LYS A 250 -13.73 17.48 6.71
C LYS A 250 -13.35 17.60 5.24
N VAL A 251 -14.10 18.39 4.48
CA VAL A 251 -13.68 18.76 3.12
C VAL A 251 -12.49 19.71 3.22
N ILE A 252 -11.33 19.29 2.70
CA ILE A 252 -10.08 20.07 2.74
C ILE A 252 -9.68 20.62 1.38
N PHE A 253 -10.31 20.15 0.30
CA PHE A 253 -10.11 20.67 -1.05
C PHE A 253 -11.42 20.68 -1.83
N LYS A 254 -11.67 21.75 -2.57
CA LYS A 254 -12.73 21.83 -3.59
C LYS A 254 -12.10 22.33 -4.88
N GLY A 255 -12.08 21.47 -5.89
CA GLY A 255 -11.64 21.80 -7.24
C GLY A 255 -12.73 22.50 -8.01
N VAL A 256 -12.33 23.46 -8.86
CA VAL A 256 -13.20 24.04 -9.88
C VAL A 256 -13.07 23.18 -11.13
N LYS A 257 -14.19 22.90 -11.82
CA LYS A 257 -14.16 22.18 -13.09
C LYS A 257 -13.27 22.97 -14.07
N PRO A 258 -12.14 22.40 -14.52
CA PRO A 258 -11.23 23.09 -15.40
C PRO A 258 -11.77 23.10 -16.84
N LYS A 259 -11.09 23.83 -17.71
CA LYS A 259 -11.38 23.82 -19.16
C LYS A 259 -11.23 22.39 -19.72
N PRO A 260 -11.94 22.06 -20.81
CA PRO A 260 -11.72 20.82 -21.54
C PRO A 260 -10.26 20.66 -21.96
N LEU A 261 -9.84 19.40 -22.16
CA LEU A 261 -8.51 19.11 -22.70
C LEU A 261 -8.29 19.79 -24.05
N ALA A 262 -7.03 20.10 -24.35
CA ALA A 262 -6.61 20.40 -25.70
C ALA A 262 -6.73 19.15 -26.58
N ASP A 263 -7.03 19.36 -27.87
CA ASP A 263 -7.21 18.28 -28.85
C ASP A 263 -5.91 17.45 -29.02
N GLU A 264 -4.75 18.12 -28.94
CA GLU A 264 -3.44 17.48 -29.07
C GLU A 264 -2.75 17.25 -27.72
N LEU A 265 -1.91 16.21 -27.64
CA LEU A 265 -1.08 15.95 -26.46
C LEU A 265 0.21 16.77 -26.55
N GLY A 266 0.30 17.81 -25.72
CA GLY A 266 1.51 18.61 -25.58
C GLY A 266 2.58 17.93 -24.71
N PRO A 267 3.77 18.56 -24.57
CA PRO A 267 4.80 18.06 -23.67
C PRO A 267 4.27 17.99 -22.23
N LEU A 268 4.49 16.85 -21.57
CA LEU A 268 4.07 16.66 -20.18
C LEU A 268 5.03 17.40 -19.23
N PRO A 269 4.51 18.03 -18.16
CA PRO A 269 5.37 18.64 -17.17
C PRO A 269 6.22 17.58 -16.46
N GLU A 270 7.46 17.93 -16.09
CA GLU A 270 8.45 16.99 -15.56
C GLU A 270 7.91 16.17 -14.37
N TRP A 271 7.12 16.81 -13.50
CA TRP A 271 6.54 16.15 -12.33
C TRP A 271 5.55 15.02 -12.68
N LEU A 272 4.94 15.08 -13.87
CA LEU A 272 4.00 14.08 -14.37
C LEU A 272 4.73 12.88 -14.97
N VAL A 273 5.93 13.11 -15.51
CA VAL A 273 6.79 12.09 -16.13
C VAL A 273 7.41 11.18 -15.07
N PHE A 274 7.41 9.87 -15.33
CA PHE A 274 8.04 8.87 -14.49
C PHE A 274 9.41 8.50 -15.06
N LYS A 275 10.46 8.92 -14.37
CA LYS A 275 11.81 8.41 -14.64
C LYS A 275 11.93 6.99 -14.11
N SER A 276 12.40 6.06 -14.94
CA SER A 276 12.75 4.71 -14.51
C SER A 276 13.84 4.73 -13.44
N ARG A 277 14.00 3.64 -12.67
CA ARG A 277 15.07 3.56 -11.66
C ARG A 277 16.45 3.80 -12.27
N ARG A 278 16.70 3.24 -13.46
CA ARG A 278 17.92 3.43 -14.24
C ARG A 278 18.17 4.88 -14.66
N GLN A 279 17.11 5.62 -15.00
CA GLN A 279 17.22 7.06 -15.31
C GLN A 279 17.45 7.90 -14.06
N ARG A 280 16.82 7.55 -12.92
CA ARG A 280 17.09 8.24 -11.65
C ARG A 280 18.52 8.04 -11.16
N ASP A 281 19.05 6.82 -11.31
CA ASP A 281 20.43 6.50 -10.96
C ASP A 281 21.44 7.25 -11.86
N GLN A 282 21.09 7.51 -13.13
CA GLN A 282 21.88 8.31 -14.07
C GLN A 282 21.82 9.82 -13.76
N ASP A 283 20.68 10.30 -13.27
CA ASP A 283 20.44 11.70 -12.94
C ASP A 283 20.95 12.09 -11.53
N GLY A 284 21.48 11.14 -10.75
CA GLY A 284 22.00 11.39 -9.39
C GLY A 284 20.91 11.81 -8.40
N ILE A 285 19.66 11.39 -8.60
CA ILE A 285 18.54 11.73 -7.72
C ILE A 285 18.50 10.71 -6.56
N ASP A 286 19.00 11.12 -5.39
CA ASP A 286 18.94 10.32 -4.17
C ASP A 286 17.50 10.23 -3.62
N ASP A 287 17.06 9.02 -3.29
CA ASP A 287 15.72 8.70 -2.73
C ASP A 287 15.55 9.11 -1.23
N GLU A 288 16.47 9.92 -0.68
CA GLU A 288 16.43 10.40 0.71
C GLU A 288 15.90 11.84 0.82
N ALA A 289 14.56 11.95 0.89
CA ALA A 289 13.82 12.97 1.64
C ALA A 289 12.43 12.42 2.03
#